data_AF-A0A661AAG2-F1
#
_entry.id   AF-A0A661AAG2-F1
#
_cell.length_a   1.000
_cell.length_b   1.000
_cell.length_c   1.000
_cell.angle_alpha   90.00
_cell.angle_beta   90.00
_cell.angle_gamma   90.00
#
_symmetry.space_group_name_H-M   'P 1'
#
loop_
_entity.id
_entity.type
_entity.pdbx_description
1 polymer ?
#
loop_
_entity_poly.entity_id
_entity_poly.type
_entity_poly.pdbx_seq_one_letter_code
_entity_poly.pdbx_strand_id
1 'polypeptide(L)'
;MRGKGKVIYVILSIFLLLPSSLLGIVITRNAVISNANLYLNVTWSPLKDTCLSLTPSYTSYFKIGETVTGEAYCWGGFDRYGGTEPAGSSSWPNKGLTFPQRISNKVCPGGKNTSRYGSPTAPIHLAGIDCSGYICRCWGMERSGFHPYNTTGLWNIGLEINYEDLKPGDILDNPGDHVVIYSYGNTIGSWNIYEAKPPQIVYRQFPSWYNYLNYIPVSIFPQFTNPQPPPYSGHVGKEFDVEIDVEGSGEICNPVITVNNKEFPAEYEGGKIRAHIEFDETPGGWTQWKGYYIVVQCDNYVSEVNNYYRDSYDWIVYPDTAPPVVVSTDPSNNENNVPIDKGKVIIKFSKPMDKNTTEGAFSIIGTNGNGVPVDSFAWEDSNKTMKIFIDTLDYFTEYRVTITDDAKNHLT
;
A
#
# COMPACT_ATOMS: atom_id res chain seq x y z
N MET A 1 51.80 28.88 -36.01
CA MET A 1 50.42 29.00 -35.49
C MET A 1 49.64 27.77 -35.93
N ARG A 2 49.55 26.75 -35.08
CA ARG A 2 48.85 25.48 -35.34
C ARG A 2 47.57 25.47 -34.51
N GLY A 3 46.42 25.47 -35.18
CA GLY A 3 45.10 25.43 -34.55
C GLY A 3 44.83 24.09 -33.87
N LYS A 4 44.31 24.14 -32.65
CA LYS A 4 43.86 22.97 -31.89
C LYS A 4 42.49 22.54 -32.43
N GLY A 5 42.42 21.34 -33.01
CA GLY A 5 41.16 20.69 -33.37
C GLY A 5 40.42 20.24 -32.11
N LYS A 6 39.17 20.69 -31.95
CA LYS A 6 38.25 20.18 -30.93
C LYS A 6 37.68 18.84 -31.41
N VAL A 7 37.92 17.78 -30.64
CA VAL A 7 37.24 16.50 -30.79
C VAL A 7 35.80 16.68 -30.29
N ILE A 8 34.83 16.49 -31.17
CA ILE A 8 33.39 16.49 -30.85
C ILE A 8 33.03 15.05 -30.49
N TYR A 9 32.69 14.81 -29.23
CA TYR A 9 32.05 13.56 -28.81
C TYR A 9 30.59 13.60 -29.29
N VAL A 10 30.27 12.80 -30.30
CA VAL A 10 28.89 12.52 -30.69
C VAL A 10 28.36 11.52 -29.68
N ILE A 11 27.61 12.01 -28.68
CA ILE A 11 26.80 11.15 -27.82
C ILE A 11 25.67 10.62 -28.70
N LEU A 12 25.79 9.36 -29.10
CA LEU A 12 24.73 8.64 -29.80
C LEU A 12 23.66 8.30 -28.75
N SER A 13 22.74 9.22 -28.50
CA SER A 13 21.55 8.96 -27.69
C SER A 13 20.70 7.93 -28.42
N ILE A 14 20.86 6.66 -28.05
CA ILE A 14 19.91 5.61 -28.40
C ILE A 14 18.62 5.96 -27.67
N PHE A 15 17.71 6.66 -28.35
CA PHE A 15 16.32 6.67 -27.98
C PHE A 15 15.81 5.24 -28.13
N LEU A 16 15.81 4.49 -27.03
CA LEU A 16 14.90 3.36 -26.89
C LEU A 16 13.50 3.93 -27.09
N LEU A 17 12.99 3.78 -28.31
CA LEU A 17 11.57 3.87 -28.61
C LEU A 17 10.91 2.75 -27.80
N LEU A 18 10.59 3.06 -26.54
CA LEU A 18 9.61 2.31 -25.79
C LEU A 18 8.36 2.28 -26.70
N PRO A 19 7.83 1.09 -27.04
CA PRO A 19 6.60 1.04 -27.80
C PRO A 19 5.59 1.86 -27.00
N SER A 20 4.92 2.80 -27.67
CA SER A 20 3.78 3.52 -27.11
C SER A 20 2.63 2.51 -26.96
N SER A 21 2.77 1.57 -26.02
CA SER A 21 1.64 0.82 -25.49
C SER A 21 0.71 1.84 -24.85
N LEU A 22 -0.58 1.71 -25.10
CA LEU A 22 -1.62 2.46 -24.40
C LEU A 22 -1.25 2.56 -22.91
N LEU A 23 -0.96 3.75 -22.40
CA LEU A 23 -0.73 3.95 -20.98
C LEU A 23 -2.05 3.57 -20.27
N GLY A 24 -2.05 2.44 -19.56
CA GLY A 24 -3.14 2.08 -18.67
C GLY A 24 -3.36 3.18 -17.63
N ILE A 25 -4.59 3.34 -17.16
CA ILE A 25 -4.93 4.38 -16.17
C ILE A 25 -4.58 3.86 -14.78
N VAL A 26 -3.99 4.71 -13.95
CA VAL A 26 -3.78 4.43 -12.52
C VAL A 26 -5.04 4.79 -11.73
N ILE A 27 -5.63 3.80 -11.07
CA ILE A 27 -6.86 3.90 -10.28
C ILE A 27 -6.52 3.67 -8.82
N THR A 28 -6.93 4.60 -7.95
CA THR A 28 -6.77 4.49 -6.49
C THR A 28 -8.10 4.16 -5.84
N ARG A 29 -8.08 3.69 -4.58
CA ARG A 29 -9.29 3.50 -3.77
C ARG A 29 -10.14 4.77 -3.70
N ASN A 30 -9.50 5.93 -3.53
CA ASN A 30 -10.18 7.23 -3.53
C ASN A 30 -10.87 7.52 -4.87
N ALA A 31 -10.26 7.12 -5.99
CA ALA A 31 -10.89 7.26 -7.31
C ALA A 31 -12.14 6.37 -7.42
N VAL A 32 -12.08 5.12 -6.93
CA VAL A 32 -13.23 4.20 -6.91
C VAL A 32 -14.39 4.79 -6.09
N ILE A 33 -14.12 5.27 -4.89
CA ILE A 33 -15.14 5.92 -4.04
C ILE A 33 -15.65 7.21 -4.67
N SER A 34 -14.78 8.00 -5.31
CA SER A 34 -15.21 9.21 -6.02
C SER A 34 -16.15 8.87 -7.18
N ASN A 35 -15.83 7.83 -7.94
CA ASN A 35 -16.68 7.33 -9.01
C ASN A 35 -18.03 6.85 -8.49
N ALA A 36 -18.05 6.07 -7.40
CA ALA A 36 -19.28 5.64 -6.74
C ALA A 36 -20.20 6.82 -6.38
N ASN A 37 -19.60 7.88 -5.82
CA ASN A 37 -20.34 9.09 -5.46
C ASN A 37 -20.91 9.86 -6.66
N LEU A 38 -20.35 9.75 -7.87
CA LEU A 38 -20.93 10.37 -9.07
C LEU A 38 -22.32 9.81 -9.37
N TYR A 39 -22.49 8.49 -9.30
CA TYR A 39 -23.77 7.83 -9.57
C TYR A 39 -24.74 7.96 -8.40
N LEU A 40 -24.24 7.99 -7.16
CA LEU A 40 -25.07 8.19 -5.96
C LEU A 40 -25.71 9.59 -5.93
N ASN A 41 -24.96 10.62 -6.33
CA ASN A 41 -25.36 12.01 -6.12
C ASN A 41 -25.93 12.69 -7.38
N VAL A 42 -26.03 11.97 -8.51
CA VAL A 42 -26.72 12.51 -9.70
C VAL A 42 -28.14 12.90 -9.34
N THR A 43 -28.53 14.12 -9.70
CA THR A 43 -29.91 14.61 -9.52
C THR A 43 -30.56 14.84 -10.88
N TRP A 44 -31.78 14.32 -11.05
CA TRP A 44 -32.46 14.26 -12.34
C TRP A 44 -33.98 14.19 -12.16
N SER A 45 -34.72 14.45 -13.25
CA SER A 45 -36.18 14.36 -13.29
C SER A 45 -36.63 13.54 -14.50
N PRO A 46 -37.51 12.54 -14.34
CA PRO A 46 -38.01 11.75 -15.47
C PRO A 46 -38.76 12.62 -16.48
N LEU A 47 -38.36 12.56 -17.76
CA LEU A 47 -39.12 13.14 -18.88
C LEU A 47 -40.09 12.14 -19.52
N LYS A 48 -39.96 10.86 -19.15
CA LYS A 48 -40.78 9.74 -19.58
C LYS A 48 -40.77 8.71 -18.46
N ASP A 49 -41.92 8.16 -18.10
CA ASP A 49 -42.04 7.13 -17.06
C ASP A 49 -42.69 5.83 -17.58
N THR A 50 -42.99 5.76 -18.87
CA THR A 50 -43.57 4.57 -19.51
C THR A 50 -42.86 4.28 -20.84
N CYS A 51 -42.34 3.07 -21.00
CA CYS A 51 -41.70 2.59 -22.22
C CYS A 51 -42.61 1.61 -22.97
N LEU A 52 -43.21 2.10 -24.06
CA LEU A 52 -44.10 1.34 -24.93
C LEU A 52 -43.35 0.41 -25.91
N SER A 53 -42.05 0.59 -26.06
CA SER A 53 -41.21 -0.26 -26.94
C SER A 53 -40.91 -1.64 -26.34
N LEU A 54 -41.22 -1.83 -25.05
CA LEU A 54 -41.09 -3.11 -24.36
C LEU A 54 -42.43 -3.83 -24.35
N THR A 55 -42.40 -5.17 -24.40
CA THR A 55 -43.61 -6.02 -24.35
C THR A 55 -43.55 -6.98 -23.17
N PRO A 56 -44.52 -6.94 -22.23
CA PRO A 56 -45.52 -5.88 -22.08
C PRO A 56 -44.85 -4.53 -21.80
N SER A 57 -45.57 -3.42 -21.95
CA SER A 57 -45.02 -2.08 -21.69
C SER A 57 -44.42 -1.98 -20.29
N TYR A 58 -43.32 -1.25 -20.17
CA TYR A 58 -42.69 -0.97 -18.89
C TYR A 58 -43.19 0.35 -18.32
N THR A 59 -43.47 0.39 -17.02
CA THR A 59 -43.74 1.63 -16.29
C THR A 59 -42.68 1.76 -15.20
N SER A 60 -41.93 2.87 -15.25
CA SER A 60 -40.89 3.19 -14.30
C SER A 60 -41.45 3.38 -12.89
N TYR A 61 -40.59 3.09 -11.92
CA TYR A 61 -40.85 3.46 -10.52
C TYR A 61 -40.91 4.98 -10.36
N PHE A 62 -40.08 5.71 -11.10
CA PHE A 62 -39.97 7.16 -11.07
C PHE A 62 -40.99 7.81 -12.00
N LYS A 63 -41.65 8.87 -11.54
CA LYS A 63 -42.75 9.55 -12.24
C LYS A 63 -42.35 10.91 -12.78
N ILE A 64 -42.98 11.28 -13.90
CA ILE A 64 -42.78 12.61 -14.49
C ILE A 64 -43.11 13.69 -13.45
N GLY A 65 -42.20 14.66 -13.30
CA GLY A 65 -42.33 15.75 -12.33
C GLY A 65 -41.66 15.49 -10.98
N GLU A 66 -41.16 14.29 -10.73
CA GLU A 66 -40.32 14.01 -9.55
C GLU A 66 -38.89 14.54 -9.74
N THR A 67 -38.25 14.88 -8.63
CA THR A 67 -36.79 15.09 -8.56
C THR A 67 -36.19 13.92 -7.80
N VAL A 68 -35.27 13.20 -8.44
CA VAL A 68 -34.65 11.99 -7.92
C VAL A 68 -33.16 12.24 -7.76
N THR A 69 -32.59 11.74 -6.66
CA THR A 69 -31.14 11.69 -6.43
C THR A 69 -30.70 10.24 -6.42
N GLY A 70 -29.62 9.91 -7.13
CA GLY A 70 -29.14 8.55 -7.37
C GLY A 70 -29.60 8.01 -8.72
N GLU A 71 -28.68 7.42 -9.46
CA GLU A 71 -28.99 6.87 -10.79
C GLU A 71 -29.97 5.71 -10.70
N ALA A 72 -30.92 5.66 -11.65
CA ALA A 72 -31.88 4.56 -11.73
C ALA A 72 -31.19 3.21 -11.96
N TYR A 73 -31.72 2.15 -11.35
CA TYR A 73 -31.26 0.79 -11.60
C TYR A 73 -31.83 0.25 -12.91
N CYS A 74 -31.04 -0.41 -13.74
CA CYS A 74 -31.55 -1.16 -14.89
C CYS A 74 -30.77 -2.46 -15.03
N TRP A 75 -31.44 -3.61 -15.00
CA TRP A 75 -30.80 -4.91 -15.23
C TRP A 75 -30.08 -4.95 -16.58
N GLY A 76 -28.80 -5.32 -16.60
CA GLY A 76 -27.93 -5.27 -17.78
C GLY A 76 -27.51 -3.84 -18.19
N GLY A 77 -27.85 -2.84 -17.39
CA GLY A 77 -27.57 -1.42 -17.63
C GLY A 77 -26.10 -1.07 -17.43
N PHE A 78 -25.60 -0.15 -18.23
CA PHE A 78 -24.19 0.27 -18.22
C PHE A 78 -24.01 1.73 -18.62
N ASP A 79 -24.92 2.60 -18.18
CA ASP A 79 -24.80 4.04 -18.40
C ASP A 79 -23.53 4.60 -17.70
N ARG A 80 -23.07 5.78 -18.13
CA ARG A 80 -21.78 6.34 -17.71
C ARG A 80 -21.87 7.81 -17.30
N TYR A 81 -20.79 8.33 -16.71
CA TYR A 81 -20.57 9.78 -16.52
C TYR A 81 -19.28 10.29 -17.20
N GLY A 82 -18.64 9.48 -18.06
CA GLY A 82 -17.40 9.84 -18.79
C GLY A 82 -16.93 8.78 -19.80
N GLY A 83 -15.76 8.97 -20.43
CA GLY A 83 -15.08 7.99 -21.33
C GLY A 83 -15.26 8.22 -22.84
N THR A 84 -14.67 7.37 -23.69
CA THR A 84 -14.67 7.48 -25.16
C THR A 84 -15.45 6.40 -25.91
N GLU A 85 -16.35 5.65 -25.23
CA GLU A 85 -17.16 4.63 -25.91
C GLU A 85 -17.82 5.17 -27.18
N PRO A 86 -17.75 4.44 -28.30
CA PRO A 86 -18.34 4.85 -29.56
C PRO A 86 -19.84 5.14 -29.42
N ALA A 87 -20.30 6.15 -30.15
CA ALA A 87 -21.71 6.47 -30.25
C ALA A 87 -22.54 5.25 -30.69
N GLY A 88 -23.80 5.22 -30.26
CA GLY A 88 -24.72 4.14 -30.56
C GLY A 88 -24.98 3.90 -32.04
N SER A 89 -25.41 2.67 -32.35
CA SER A 89 -25.91 2.26 -33.66
C SER A 89 -27.41 2.49 -33.77
N SER A 90 -27.99 2.31 -34.96
CA SER A 90 -29.45 2.30 -35.12
C SER A 90 -30.16 1.26 -34.25
N SER A 91 -29.49 0.13 -33.95
CA SER A 91 -29.99 -0.93 -33.06
C SER A 91 -29.79 -0.63 -31.57
N TRP A 92 -28.92 0.32 -31.20
CA TRP A 92 -28.73 0.76 -29.83
C TRP A 92 -28.37 2.26 -29.78
N PRO A 93 -29.34 3.14 -30.05
CA PRO A 93 -29.10 4.56 -30.35
C PRO A 93 -28.54 5.35 -29.15
N ASN A 94 -28.76 4.83 -27.94
CA ASN A 94 -28.33 5.48 -26.69
C ASN A 94 -27.05 4.88 -26.10
N LYS A 95 -26.37 3.97 -26.80
CA LYS A 95 -25.10 3.42 -26.34
C LYS A 95 -24.05 4.53 -26.24
N GLY A 96 -23.26 4.49 -25.17
CA GLY A 96 -22.21 5.48 -24.91
C GLY A 96 -22.75 6.84 -24.47
N LEU A 97 -24.06 7.00 -24.23
CA LEU A 97 -24.59 8.20 -23.60
C LEU A 97 -24.47 8.11 -22.08
N THR A 98 -24.29 9.26 -21.44
CA THR A 98 -24.41 9.34 -19.98
C THR A 98 -25.85 9.16 -19.55
N PHE A 99 -26.08 8.72 -18.30
CA PHE A 99 -27.44 8.60 -17.79
C PHE A 99 -28.25 9.90 -17.92
N PRO A 100 -27.73 11.10 -17.53
CA PRO A 100 -28.43 12.36 -17.77
C PRO A 100 -28.74 12.62 -19.26
N GLN A 101 -27.82 12.31 -20.18
CA GLN A 101 -28.08 12.45 -21.62
C GLN A 101 -29.23 11.56 -22.08
N ARG A 102 -29.31 10.32 -21.58
CA ARG A 102 -30.42 9.41 -21.88
C ARG A 102 -31.74 9.95 -21.35
N ILE A 103 -31.77 10.48 -20.12
CA ILE A 103 -32.97 11.12 -19.57
C ILE A 103 -33.40 12.33 -20.42
N SER A 104 -32.46 13.20 -20.81
CA SER A 104 -32.72 14.33 -21.72
C SER A 104 -33.25 13.88 -23.08
N ASN A 105 -32.80 12.73 -23.58
CA ASN A 105 -33.30 12.09 -24.80
C ASN A 105 -34.65 11.37 -24.63
N LYS A 106 -35.35 11.61 -23.50
CA LYS A 106 -36.65 11.00 -23.18
C LYS A 106 -36.60 9.47 -23.16
N VAL A 107 -35.46 8.90 -22.79
CA VAL A 107 -35.36 7.47 -22.45
C VAL A 107 -36.06 7.27 -21.10
N CYS A 108 -36.87 6.21 -21.01
CA CYS A 108 -37.56 5.89 -19.76
C CYS A 108 -36.49 5.43 -18.73
N PRO A 109 -36.43 6.00 -17.52
CA PRO A 109 -35.54 5.49 -16.49
C PRO A 109 -35.99 4.10 -16.05
N GLY A 110 -35.05 3.26 -15.66
CA GLY A 110 -35.27 1.94 -15.09
C GLY A 110 -35.98 1.99 -13.74
N GLY A 111 -35.58 1.13 -12.81
CA GLY A 111 -36.18 0.98 -11.49
C GLY A 111 -36.46 -0.49 -11.18
N LYS A 112 -37.68 -0.76 -10.73
CA LYS A 112 -38.11 -2.11 -10.33
C LYS A 112 -38.46 -2.97 -11.55
N ASN A 113 -38.25 -4.28 -11.46
CA ASN A 113 -38.68 -5.28 -12.44
C ASN A 113 -38.09 -5.13 -13.85
N THR A 114 -36.96 -4.45 -14.01
CA THR A 114 -36.27 -4.30 -15.31
C THR A 114 -35.70 -5.63 -15.81
N SER A 115 -35.38 -6.57 -14.91
CA SER A 115 -34.88 -7.91 -15.25
C SER A 115 -35.84 -8.75 -16.09
N ARG A 116 -37.16 -8.48 -16.03
CA ARG A 116 -38.15 -9.24 -16.82
C ARG A 116 -37.93 -9.15 -18.33
N TYR A 117 -37.28 -8.09 -18.82
CA TYR A 117 -37.03 -7.89 -20.25
C TYR A 117 -35.69 -8.50 -20.69
N GLY A 118 -34.83 -8.85 -19.74
CA GLY A 118 -33.49 -9.36 -19.99
C GLY A 118 -32.54 -8.35 -20.60
N SER A 119 -31.30 -8.80 -20.80
CA SER A 119 -30.26 -8.06 -21.51
C SER A 119 -30.07 -8.67 -22.92
N PRO A 120 -29.87 -7.86 -23.99
CA PRO A 120 -29.67 -6.40 -23.99
C PRO A 120 -30.97 -5.58 -24.11
N THR A 121 -32.15 -6.21 -24.09
CA THR A 121 -33.42 -5.52 -24.37
C THR A 121 -33.74 -4.40 -23.37
N ALA A 122 -33.63 -4.66 -22.06
CA ALA A 122 -33.82 -3.63 -21.04
C ALA A 122 -32.87 -2.42 -21.25
N PRO A 123 -31.54 -2.59 -21.30
CA PRO A 123 -30.61 -1.46 -21.40
C PRO A 123 -30.65 -0.71 -22.73
N ILE A 124 -31.20 -1.29 -23.82
CA ILE A 124 -31.48 -0.56 -25.06
C ILE A 124 -32.58 0.51 -24.85
N HIS A 125 -33.63 0.16 -24.11
CA HIS A 125 -34.84 0.96 -24.00
C HIS A 125 -34.97 1.75 -22.69
N LEU A 126 -34.25 1.35 -21.66
CA LEU A 126 -34.30 1.91 -20.32
C LEU A 126 -32.94 2.50 -19.93
N ALA A 127 -32.95 3.67 -19.30
CA ALA A 127 -31.76 4.31 -18.74
C ALA A 127 -31.50 3.77 -17.33
N GLY A 128 -30.25 3.52 -17.00
CA GLY A 128 -29.79 3.07 -15.70
C GLY A 128 -28.64 2.08 -15.78
N ILE A 129 -28.23 1.63 -14.61
CA ILE A 129 -27.08 0.76 -14.41
C ILE A 129 -27.45 -0.42 -13.50
N ASP A 130 -26.83 -1.59 -13.69
CA ASP A 130 -26.99 -2.72 -12.77
C ASP A 130 -25.85 -2.81 -11.74
N CYS A 131 -25.91 -3.82 -10.86
CA CYS A 131 -24.93 -4.02 -9.79
C CYS A 131 -23.52 -4.19 -10.34
N SER A 132 -23.29 -5.15 -11.25
CA SER A 132 -21.97 -5.40 -11.82
C SER A 132 -21.46 -4.28 -12.73
N GLY A 133 -22.35 -3.66 -13.51
CA GLY A 133 -22.04 -2.50 -14.33
C GLY A 133 -21.59 -1.32 -13.48
N TYR A 134 -22.24 -1.11 -12.33
CA TYR A 134 -21.83 -0.07 -11.39
C TYR A 134 -20.43 -0.31 -10.81
N ILE A 135 -20.10 -1.55 -10.42
CA ILE A 135 -18.73 -1.91 -10.01
C ILE A 135 -17.73 -1.65 -11.13
N CYS A 136 -18.02 -2.14 -12.35
CA CYS A 136 -17.14 -1.96 -13.51
C CYS A 136 -16.84 -0.47 -13.72
N ARG A 137 -17.85 0.40 -13.65
CA ARG A 137 -17.66 1.86 -13.76
C ARG A 137 -16.82 2.42 -12.62
N CYS A 138 -17.05 1.98 -11.38
CA CYS A 138 -16.30 2.45 -10.23
C CYS A 138 -14.82 2.05 -10.29
N TRP A 139 -14.55 0.82 -10.73
CA TRP A 139 -13.20 0.30 -10.99
C TRP A 139 -12.60 0.76 -12.33
N GLY A 140 -13.21 1.73 -13.01
CA GLY A 140 -12.69 2.34 -14.25
C GLY A 140 -12.56 1.37 -15.43
N MET A 141 -13.36 0.31 -15.44
CA MET A 141 -13.38 -0.69 -16.50
C MET A 141 -14.17 -0.15 -17.69
N GLU A 142 -13.44 0.25 -18.72
CA GLU A 142 -13.99 0.72 -19.99
C GLU A 142 -13.77 -0.36 -21.06
N ARG A 143 -14.86 -0.90 -21.62
CA ARG A 143 -14.77 -1.83 -22.75
C ARG A 143 -15.78 -1.46 -23.83
N SER A 144 -15.34 -1.46 -25.08
CA SER A 144 -16.24 -1.24 -26.21
C SER A 144 -17.26 -2.37 -26.30
N GLY A 145 -18.55 -2.10 -26.04
CA GLY A 145 -19.53 -3.17 -26.12
C GLY A 145 -20.63 -3.10 -25.07
N PHE A 146 -20.82 -4.23 -24.39
CA PHE A 146 -21.74 -4.43 -23.29
C PHE A 146 -20.97 -4.32 -21.96
N HIS A 147 -21.65 -4.28 -20.80
CA HIS A 147 -20.92 -4.20 -19.51
C HIS A 147 -19.89 -5.34 -19.41
N PRO A 148 -18.63 -5.06 -19.04
CA PRO A 148 -17.50 -5.93 -19.35
C PRO A 148 -17.47 -7.20 -18.48
N TYR A 149 -18.01 -7.13 -17.27
CA TYR A 149 -18.05 -8.24 -16.31
C TYR A 149 -19.41 -8.29 -15.63
N ASN A 150 -19.92 -9.51 -15.43
CA ASN A 150 -20.99 -9.80 -14.48
C ASN A 150 -20.38 -10.06 -13.09
N THR A 151 -21.19 -10.38 -12.09
CA THR A 151 -20.74 -10.69 -10.72
C THR A 151 -19.68 -11.78 -10.70
N THR A 152 -19.92 -12.94 -11.33
CA THR A 152 -18.92 -14.01 -11.45
C THR A 152 -17.62 -13.57 -12.14
N GLY A 153 -17.70 -12.70 -13.14
CA GLY A 153 -16.54 -12.16 -13.83
C GLY A 153 -15.71 -11.21 -12.96
N LEU A 154 -16.36 -10.43 -12.09
CA LEU A 154 -15.70 -9.51 -11.16
C LEU A 154 -14.87 -10.27 -10.11
N TRP A 155 -15.38 -11.40 -9.62
CA TRP A 155 -14.62 -12.29 -8.74
C TRP A 155 -13.35 -12.81 -9.40
N ASN A 156 -13.40 -13.19 -10.68
CA ASN A 156 -12.25 -13.78 -11.39
C ASN A 156 -11.10 -12.81 -11.71
N ILE A 157 -11.35 -11.50 -11.71
CA ILE A 157 -10.33 -10.48 -12.03
C ILE A 157 -9.79 -9.77 -10.79
N GLY A 158 -10.39 -10.03 -9.62
CA GLY A 158 -9.91 -9.58 -8.34
C GLY A 158 -9.31 -10.73 -7.52
N LEU A 159 -8.65 -10.36 -6.43
CA LEU A 159 -8.11 -11.28 -5.45
C LEU A 159 -9.14 -11.44 -4.33
N GLU A 160 -9.46 -12.68 -3.98
CA GLU A 160 -10.27 -12.97 -2.79
C GLU A 160 -9.47 -12.63 -1.53
N ILE A 161 -10.07 -11.86 -0.62
CA ILE A 161 -9.43 -11.41 0.63
C ILE A 161 -10.24 -11.81 1.85
N ASN A 162 -9.68 -11.68 3.06
CA ASN A 162 -10.46 -11.88 4.27
C ASN A 162 -11.38 -10.69 4.55
N TYR A 163 -12.47 -10.93 5.28
CA TYR A 163 -13.37 -9.85 5.71
C TYR A 163 -12.68 -8.79 6.57
N GLU A 164 -11.65 -9.16 7.31
CA GLU A 164 -10.88 -8.26 8.17
C GLU A 164 -9.96 -7.32 7.39
N ASP A 165 -9.64 -7.68 6.14
CA ASP A 165 -8.73 -6.95 5.25
C ASP A 165 -9.49 -5.95 4.35
N LEU A 166 -10.82 -5.90 4.44
CA LEU A 166 -11.67 -5.01 3.63
C LEU A 166 -11.29 -3.54 3.80
N LYS A 167 -10.97 -2.90 2.67
CA LYS A 167 -10.67 -1.48 2.55
C LYS A 167 -11.64 -0.80 1.58
N PRO A 168 -11.90 0.51 1.72
CA PRO A 168 -12.77 1.25 0.80
C PRO A 168 -12.43 0.96 -0.66
N GLY A 169 -13.44 0.66 -1.47
CA GLY A 169 -13.29 0.35 -2.89
C GLY A 169 -13.13 -1.14 -3.22
N ASP A 170 -12.96 -2.00 -2.22
CA ASP A 170 -13.14 -3.45 -2.38
C ASP A 170 -14.62 -3.78 -2.61
N ILE A 171 -14.90 -4.98 -3.10
CA ILE A 171 -16.27 -5.45 -3.31
C ILE A 171 -16.60 -6.62 -2.40
N LEU A 172 -17.89 -6.73 -2.11
CA LEU A 172 -18.51 -7.93 -1.59
C LEU A 172 -19.32 -8.48 -2.76
N ASP A 173 -18.87 -9.60 -3.34
CA ASP A 173 -19.51 -10.24 -4.49
C ASP A 173 -20.27 -11.49 -4.06
N ASN A 174 -21.53 -11.61 -4.45
CA ASN A 174 -22.31 -12.84 -4.39
C ASN A 174 -22.43 -13.35 -5.85
N PRO A 175 -21.49 -14.20 -6.30
CA PRO A 175 -21.38 -14.56 -7.72
C PRO A 175 -22.69 -15.09 -8.29
N GLY A 176 -23.09 -14.57 -9.44
CA GLY A 176 -24.35 -14.91 -10.11
C GLY A 176 -25.60 -14.18 -9.60
N ASP A 177 -25.52 -13.40 -8.52
CA ASP A 177 -26.68 -12.76 -7.89
C ASP A 177 -26.52 -11.24 -7.69
N HIS A 178 -25.55 -10.80 -6.90
CA HIS A 178 -25.44 -9.39 -6.51
C HIS A 178 -24.02 -8.99 -6.11
N VAL A 179 -23.69 -7.69 -6.18
CA VAL A 179 -22.38 -7.17 -5.79
C VAL A 179 -22.50 -5.75 -5.28
N VAL A 180 -21.68 -5.40 -4.30
CA VAL A 180 -21.67 -4.08 -3.67
C VAL A 180 -20.24 -3.60 -3.41
N ILE A 181 -20.03 -2.29 -3.33
CA ILE A 181 -18.73 -1.69 -2.97
C ILE A 181 -18.70 -1.50 -1.46
N TYR A 182 -17.68 -2.05 -0.81
CA TYR A 182 -17.39 -1.77 0.59
C TYR A 182 -16.85 -0.35 0.75
N SER A 183 -17.40 0.38 1.73
CA SER A 183 -16.98 1.74 2.07
C SER A 183 -16.26 1.77 3.42
N TYR A 184 -16.94 1.41 4.51
CA TYR A 184 -16.34 1.39 5.84
C TYR A 184 -17.12 0.49 6.80
N GLY A 185 -16.47 -0.04 7.83
CA GLY A 185 -17.12 -0.71 8.96
C GLY A 185 -16.21 -1.76 9.59
N ASN A 186 -16.16 -1.79 10.91
CA ASN A 186 -15.20 -2.63 11.64
C ASN A 186 -15.83 -3.91 12.21
N THR A 187 -17.12 -4.11 11.96
CA THR A 187 -17.87 -5.28 12.43
C THR A 187 -18.31 -6.09 11.22
N ILE A 188 -17.89 -7.35 11.16
CA ILE A 188 -18.24 -8.27 10.09
C ILE A 188 -19.76 -8.34 9.91
N GLY A 189 -20.23 -8.20 8.67
CA GLY A 189 -21.66 -8.17 8.32
C GLY A 189 -22.38 -6.86 8.63
N SER A 190 -21.69 -5.84 9.17
CA SER A 190 -22.25 -4.53 9.54
C SER A 190 -21.45 -3.38 8.93
N TRP A 191 -21.33 -3.40 7.60
CA TRP A 191 -20.56 -2.43 6.83
C TRP A 191 -21.44 -1.36 6.19
N ASN A 192 -20.87 -0.24 5.77
CA ASN A 192 -21.52 0.70 4.87
C ASN A 192 -21.07 0.42 3.46
N ILE A 193 -22.03 0.46 2.54
CA ILE A 193 -21.84 0.04 1.16
C ILE A 193 -22.47 1.02 0.19
N TYR A 194 -21.87 1.08 -1.00
CA TYR A 194 -22.52 1.61 -2.19
C TYR A 194 -23.13 0.46 -2.98
N GLU A 195 -24.38 0.61 -3.39
CA GLU A 195 -25.15 -0.48 -3.97
C GLU A 195 -26.04 0.03 -5.11
N ALA A 196 -25.92 -0.57 -6.29
CA ALA A 196 -26.88 -0.41 -7.37
C ALA A 196 -27.94 -1.50 -7.29
N LYS A 197 -29.16 -1.12 -6.92
CA LYS A 197 -30.30 -2.04 -6.84
C LYS A 197 -31.61 -1.35 -7.18
N PRO A 198 -32.69 -2.10 -7.46
CA PRO A 198 -33.99 -1.48 -7.62
C PRO A 198 -34.41 -0.65 -6.39
N PRO A 199 -34.83 0.62 -6.56
CA PRO A 199 -35.02 1.30 -7.84
C PRO A 199 -33.82 2.13 -8.33
N GLN A 200 -32.80 2.39 -7.51
CA GLN A 200 -31.67 3.27 -7.81
C GLN A 200 -30.43 2.94 -6.98
N ILE A 201 -29.32 3.59 -7.33
CA ILE A 201 -28.10 3.59 -6.53
C ILE A 201 -28.35 4.22 -5.16
N VAL A 202 -27.84 3.58 -4.12
CA VAL A 202 -27.97 4.00 -2.73
C VAL A 202 -26.66 3.81 -1.97
N TYR A 203 -26.51 4.60 -0.90
CA TYR A 203 -25.52 4.41 0.13
C TYR A 203 -26.23 4.04 1.43
N ARG A 204 -25.84 2.92 2.03
CA ARG A 204 -26.52 2.39 3.21
C ARG A 204 -25.67 1.40 3.98
N GLN A 205 -26.12 1.07 5.18
CA GLN A 205 -25.61 -0.09 5.88
C GLN A 205 -25.99 -1.38 5.13
N PHE A 206 -25.05 -2.32 5.11
CA PHE A 206 -25.19 -3.68 4.62
C PHE A 206 -26.46 -4.27 5.24
N PRO A 207 -27.45 -4.66 4.42
CA PRO A 207 -28.74 -5.07 4.96
C PRO A 207 -28.63 -6.31 5.84
N SER A 208 -29.29 -6.31 7.00
CA SER A 208 -29.29 -7.46 7.92
C SER A 208 -29.94 -8.73 7.33
N TRP A 209 -30.77 -8.58 6.30
CA TRP A 209 -31.36 -9.70 5.57
C TRP A 209 -30.46 -10.24 4.45
N TYR A 210 -29.32 -9.59 4.16
CA TYR A 210 -28.27 -10.22 3.35
C TYR A 210 -27.53 -11.19 4.26
N ASN A 211 -27.47 -12.45 3.85
CA ASN A 211 -26.55 -13.38 4.46
C ASN A 211 -25.15 -13.00 3.98
N TYR A 212 -24.40 -12.26 4.79
CA TYR A 212 -23.06 -11.79 4.43
C TYR A 212 -22.13 -12.96 4.06
N LEU A 213 -22.37 -14.16 4.61
CA LEU A 213 -21.61 -15.37 4.27
C LEU A 213 -21.74 -15.82 2.81
N ASN A 214 -22.73 -15.31 2.08
CA ASN A 214 -22.85 -15.53 0.64
C ASN A 214 -21.98 -14.57 -0.18
N TYR A 215 -21.42 -13.53 0.45
CA TYR A 215 -20.64 -12.50 -0.23
C TYR A 215 -19.15 -12.72 0.02
N ILE A 216 -18.42 -12.98 -1.06
CA ILE A 216 -16.98 -13.15 -1.07
C ILE A 216 -16.33 -11.75 -1.12
N PRO A 217 -15.44 -11.41 -0.16
CA PRO A 217 -14.65 -10.18 -0.24
C PRO A 217 -13.63 -10.29 -1.38
N VAL A 218 -13.61 -9.31 -2.28
CA VAL A 218 -12.70 -9.27 -3.42
C VAL A 218 -12.06 -7.89 -3.55
N SER A 219 -10.75 -7.86 -3.70
CA SER A 219 -9.98 -6.65 -3.97
C SER A 219 -9.33 -6.70 -5.35
N ILE A 220 -9.42 -5.60 -6.08
CA ILE A 220 -8.64 -5.41 -7.31
C ILE A 220 -7.28 -4.74 -7.03
N PHE A 221 -7.05 -4.31 -5.79
CA PHE A 221 -5.84 -3.63 -5.35
C PHE A 221 -4.81 -4.62 -4.80
N PRO A 222 -3.51 -4.27 -4.79
CA PRO A 222 -2.50 -5.09 -4.14
C PRO A 222 -2.77 -5.20 -2.63
N GLN A 223 -2.51 -6.38 -2.08
CA GLN A 223 -2.61 -6.68 -0.65
C GLN A 223 -1.21 -6.81 -0.07
N PHE A 224 -1.04 -6.28 1.14
CA PHE A 224 0.26 -6.17 1.80
C PHE A 224 0.22 -6.92 3.12
N THR A 225 1.20 -7.77 3.37
CA THR A 225 1.32 -8.54 4.62
C THR A 225 2.76 -8.63 5.10
N ASN A 226 2.94 -9.01 6.37
CA ASN A 226 4.24 -9.27 6.99
C ASN A 226 5.30 -8.14 6.85
N PRO A 227 4.96 -6.86 7.08
CA PRO A 227 5.94 -5.76 7.01
C PRO A 227 7.13 -5.99 7.96
N GLN A 228 8.34 -5.78 7.45
CA GLN A 228 9.60 -5.80 8.16
C GLN A 228 10.34 -4.44 7.98
N PRO A 229 10.89 -3.86 9.06
CA PRO A 229 10.71 -4.28 10.44
C PRO A 229 9.24 -4.16 10.87
N PRO A 230 8.75 -4.96 11.86
CA PRO A 230 7.33 -4.98 12.20
C PRO A 230 6.79 -3.60 12.64
N PRO A 231 5.48 -3.32 12.48
CA PRO A 231 4.88 -2.06 12.88
C PRO A 231 5.09 -1.79 14.37
N TYR A 232 5.47 -0.55 14.68
CA TYR A 232 5.78 -0.07 16.03
C TYR A 232 6.94 -0.81 16.72
N SER A 233 7.75 -1.56 15.97
CA SER A 233 8.97 -2.17 16.49
C SER A 233 10.03 -1.10 16.79
N GLY A 234 10.85 -1.36 17.81
CA GLY A 234 12.07 -0.58 18.09
C GLY A 234 13.32 -1.29 17.59
N HIS A 235 14.47 -0.66 17.83
CA HIS A 235 15.82 -1.20 17.55
C HIS A 235 16.33 -1.04 16.11
N VAL A 236 15.77 -0.11 15.35
CA VAL A 236 16.25 0.14 13.99
C VAL A 236 17.39 1.16 14.01
N GLY A 237 18.46 0.91 13.29
CA GLY A 237 19.61 1.81 13.19
C GLY A 237 19.39 2.97 12.22
N LYS A 238 20.48 3.65 11.85
CA LYS A 238 20.52 4.54 10.67
C LYS A 238 20.50 3.77 9.34
N GLU A 239 20.80 2.47 9.41
CA GLU A 239 20.87 1.54 8.30
C GLU A 239 19.98 0.33 8.62
N PHE A 240 19.06 -0.03 7.71
CA PHE A 240 18.15 -1.17 7.86
C PHE A 240 17.46 -1.54 6.55
N ASP A 241 16.95 -2.77 6.45
CA ASP A 241 16.16 -3.21 5.31
C ASP A 241 14.66 -3.07 5.60
N VAL A 242 13.91 -2.61 4.59
CA VAL A 242 12.46 -2.66 4.55
C VAL A 242 12.05 -3.80 3.62
N GLU A 243 11.15 -4.67 4.09
CA GLU A 243 10.56 -5.75 3.31
C GLU A 243 9.06 -5.85 3.60
N ILE A 244 8.25 -6.15 2.59
CA ILE A 244 6.83 -6.48 2.76
C ILE A 244 6.40 -7.52 1.74
N ASP A 245 5.56 -8.46 2.15
CA ASP A 245 4.94 -9.42 1.22
C ASP A 245 3.79 -8.71 0.49
N VAL A 246 3.70 -8.92 -0.81
CA VAL A 246 2.66 -8.33 -1.65
C VAL A 246 2.09 -9.35 -2.63
N GLU A 247 0.76 -9.35 -2.72
CA GLU A 247 0.00 -10.15 -3.67
C GLU A 247 -1.07 -9.30 -4.37
N GLY A 248 -1.54 -9.77 -5.51
CA GLY A 248 -2.57 -9.12 -6.31
C GLY A 248 -3.14 -10.09 -7.33
N SER A 249 -4.28 -9.74 -7.91
CA SER A 249 -4.90 -10.56 -8.96
C SER A 249 -4.18 -10.50 -10.31
N GLY A 250 -3.28 -9.54 -10.48
CA GLY A 250 -2.51 -9.31 -11.71
C GLY A 250 -1.02 -9.16 -11.44
N GLU A 251 -0.34 -8.39 -12.29
CA GLU A 251 1.11 -8.17 -12.19
C GLU A 251 1.43 -7.03 -11.21
N ILE A 252 2.21 -7.33 -10.17
CA ILE A 252 2.73 -6.31 -9.26
C ILE A 252 3.84 -5.53 -9.94
N CYS A 253 3.70 -4.21 -10.00
CA CYS A 253 4.63 -3.32 -10.69
C CYS A 253 4.77 -1.96 -9.99
N ASN A 254 5.73 -1.17 -10.45
CA ASN A 254 6.02 0.18 -9.95
C ASN A 254 6.14 0.29 -8.40
N PRO A 255 6.92 -0.58 -7.73
CA PRO A 255 7.12 -0.46 -6.29
C PRO A 255 7.85 0.84 -5.96
N VAL A 256 7.41 1.50 -4.90
CA VAL A 256 8.04 2.70 -4.32
C VAL A 256 8.09 2.53 -2.82
N ILE A 257 9.27 2.73 -2.23
CA ILE A 257 9.43 2.82 -0.78
C ILE A 257 9.84 4.24 -0.44
N THR A 258 9.10 4.87 0.49
CA THR A 258 9.53 6.12 1.10
C THR A 258 9.69 5.96 2.60
N VAL A 259 10.74 6.57 3.14
CA VAL A 259 10.96 6.66 4.58
C VAL A 259 11.11 8.13 4.96
N ASN A 260 10.24 8.64 5.83
CA ASN A 260 10.18 10.05 6.19
C ASN A 260 10.10 10.98 4.96
N ASN A 261 9.30 10.59 3.95
CA ASN A 261 9.15 11.25 2.64
C ASN A 261 10.40 11.26 1.73
N LYS A 262 11.48 10.57 2.11
CA LYS A 262 12.63 10.31 1.22
C LYS A 262 12.38 9.00 0.48
N GLU A 263 12.47 9.02 -0.84
CA GLU A 263 12.33 7.82 -1.68
C GLU A 263 13.62 6.98 -1.66
N PHE A 264 13.44 5.67 -1.66
CA PHE A 264 14.52 4.68 -1.75
C PHE A 264 14.21 3.72 -2.91
N PRO A 265 15.23 3.31 -3.70
CA PRO A 265 15.06 2.32 -4.75
C PRO A 265 14.42 1.05 -4.19
N ALA A 266 13.30 0.64 -4.76
CA ALA A 266 12.57 -0.54 -4.35
C ALA A 266 12.63 -1.60 -5.44
N GLU A 267 12.86 -2.84 -5.03
CA GLU A 267 12.86 -4.02 -5.90
C GLU A 267 11.66 -4.90 -5.59
N TYR A 268 11.12 -5.56 -6.61
CA TYR A 268 10.08 -6.58 -6.47
C TYR A 268 10.61 -7.92 -6.99
N GLU A 269 10.71 -8.90 -6.09
CA GLU A 269 11.12 -10.26 -6.45
C GLU A 269 10.43 -11.27 -5.52
N GLY A 270 9.90 -12.36 -6.09
CA GLY A 270 9.37 -13.48 -5.31
C GLY A 270 8.19 -13.12 -4.39
N GLY A 271 7.34 -12.18 -4.80
CA GLY A 271 6.19 -11.74 -3.98
C GLY A 271 6.56 -10.75 -2.88
N LYS A 272 7.78 -10.18 -2.89
CA LYS A 272 8.26 -9.25 -1.86
C LYS A 272 8.73 -7.94 -2.48
N ILE A 273 8.37 -6.83 -1.84
CA ILE A 273 8.96 -5.51 -2.13
C ILE A 273 10.03 -5.23 -1.09
N ARG A 274 11.22 -4.81 -1.53
CA ARG A 274 12.39 -4.61 -0.67
C ARG A 274 13.12 -3.32 -0.99
N ALA A 275 13.66 -2.67 0.03
CA ALA A 275 14.64 -1.59 -0.13
C ALA A 275 15.62 -1.57 1.03
N HIS A 276 16.89 -1.28 0.73
CA HIS A 276 17.90 -0.96 1.73
C HIS A 276 17.83 0.53 2.07
N ILE A 277 17.72 0.85 3.35
CA ILE A 277 17.53 2.20 3.87
C ILE A 277 18.79 2.63 4.61
N GLU A 278 19.38 3.74 4.17
CA GLU A 278 20.52 4.36 4.83
C GLU A 278 20.28 5.88 5.00
N PHE A 279 20.48 6.35 6.22
CA PHE A 279 20.51 7.75 6.60
C PHE A 279 21.87 8.12 7.21
N ASP A 280 22.26 9.39 7.07
CA ASP A 280 23.49 9.90 7.69
C ASP A 280 23.41 9.85 9.24
N GLU A 281 22.21 10.05 9.78
CA GLU A 281 21.91 10.08 11.21
C GLU A 281 20.52 9.47 11.51
N THR A 282 20.34 8.96 12.73
CA THR A 282 19.03 8.49 13.19
C THR A 282 18.07 9.67 13.42
N PRO A 283 16.77 9.55 13.13
CA PRO A 283 15.79 10.59 13.40
C PRO A 283 15.73 10.95 14.88
N GLY A 284 16.08 12.20 15.21
CA GLY A 284 15.88 12.77 16.54
C GLY A 284 16.97 12.43 17.56
N GLY A 285 17.38 13.44 18.34
CA GLY A 285 18.19 13.25 19.55
C GLY A 285 17.33 12.90 20.77
N TRP A 286 17.97 12.69 21.92
CA TRP A 286 17.42 12.23 23.21
C TRP A 286 16.13 12.93 23.72
N THR A 287 15.69 14.02 23.11
CA THR A 287 14.57 14.86 23.54
C THR A 287 13.35 14.86 22.59
N GLN A 288 13.40 14.20 21.43
CA GLN A 288 12.27 14.18 20.50
C GLN A 288 12.05 12.79 19.90
N TRP A 289 10.93 12.16 20.24
CA TRP A 289 10.47 10.92 19.61
C TRP A 289 10.26 11.13 18.11
N LYS A 290 11.22 10.72 17.28
CA LYS A 290 11.08 10.65 15.82
C LYS A 290 11.25 9.20 15.40
N GLY A 291 10.18 8.61 14.86
CA GLY A 291 10.24 7.31 14.21
C GLY A 291 10.64 7.44 12.74
N TYR A 292 10.92 6.31 12.10
CA TYR A 292 10.90 6.19 10.66
C TYR A 292 9.47 5.90 10.22
N TYR A 293 8.86 6.83 9.50
CA TYR A 293 7.57 6.62 8.84
C TYR A 293 7.81 6.00 7.47
N ILE A 294 7.47 4.73 7.33
CA ILE A 294 7.69 3.94 6.12
C ILE A 294 6.37 3.88 5.35
N VAL A 295 6.42 4.11 4.04
CA VAL A 295 5.32 3.89 3.11
C VAL A 295 5.82 3.01 1.97
N VAL A 296 5.19 1.86 1.78
CA VAL A 296 5.35 1.03 0.59
C VAL A 296 4.13 1.25 -0.30
N GLN A 297 4.35 1.54 -1.58
CA GLN A 297 3.31 1.67 -2.59
C GLN A 297 3.65 0.77 -3.78
N CYS A 298 2.65 0.17 -4.40
CA CYS A 298 2.81 -0.48 -5.69
C CYS A 298 1.49 -0.47 -6.47
N ASP A 299 1.57 -0.91 -7.72
CA ASP A 299 0.44 -1.08 -8.61
C ASP A 299 0.18 -2.58 -8.85
N ASN A 300 -1.09 -2.98 -8.81
CA ASN A 300 -1.57 -4.24 -9.39
C ASN A 300 -2.08 -3.97 -10.82
N TYR A 301 -1.35 -4.44 -11.84
CA TYR A 301 -1.75 -4.31 -13.23
C TYR A 301 -2.65 -5.48 -13.64
N VAL A 302 -3.92 -5.19 -13.95
CA VAL A 302 -4.91 -6.20 -14.35
C VAL A 302 -5.12 -6.15 -15.86
N SER A 303 -4.56 -7.14 -16.55
CA SER A 303 -4.48 -7.18 -18.02
C SER A 303 -5.84 -7.19 -18.71
N GLU A 304 -6.83 -7.80 -18.06
CA GLU A 304 -8.21 -7.99 -18.50
C GLU A 304 -8.96 -6.67 -18.67
N VAL A 305 -8.49 -5.62 -18.00
CA VAL A 305 -9.07 -4.27 -18.02
C VAL A 305 -8.05 -3.19 -18.38
N ASN A 306 -6.78 -3.57 -18.60
CA ASN A 306 -5.69 -2.67 -18.97
C ASN A 306 -5.56 -1.45 -18.04
N ASN A 307 -5.70 -1.69 -16.73
CA ASN A 307 -5.62 -0.66 -15.70
C ASN A 307 -4.60 -1.06 -14.63
N TYR A 308 -4.02 -0.04 -13.99
CA TYR A 308 -3.17 -0.17 -12.82
C TYR A 308 -4.00 0.20 -11.59
N TYR A 309 -4.01 -0.65 -10.57
CA TYR A 309 -4.69 -0.39 -9.30
C TYR A 309 -3.66 -0.13 -8.21
N ARG A 310 -3.58 1.12 -7.77
CA ARG A 310 -2.56 1.59 -6.83
C ARG A 310 -3.08 1.59 -5.40
N ASP A 311 -2.32 0.98 -4.51
CA ASP A 311 -2.54 1.06 -3.07
C ASP A 311 -1.20 1.17 -2.32
N SER A 312 -1.28 1.50 -1.04
CA SER A 312 -0.11 1.64 -0.18
C SER A 312 -0.33 1.01 1.19
N TYR A 313 0.78 0.71 1.85
CA TYR A 313 0.83 0.30 3.24
C TYR A 313 1.86 1.16 3.97
N ASP A 314 1.45 1.77 5.09
CA ASP A 314 2.30 2.63 5.90
C ASP A 314 2.39 2.17 7.35
N TRP A 315 3.58 2.32 7.93
CA TRP A 315 3.83 2.01 9.34
C TRP A 315 4.98 2.82 9.91
N ILE A 316 5.11 2.79 11.23
CA ILE A 316 6.19 3.47 11.95
C ILE A 316 7.08 2.43 12.61
N VAL A 317 8.39 2.64 12.56
CA VAL A 317 9.39 1.93 13.39
C VAL A 317 10.22 2.93 14.17
N TYR A 318 10.76 2.52 15.31
CA TYR A 318 11.47 3.39 16.23
C TYR A 318 12.99 3.11 16.23
N PRO A 319 13.82 4.17 16.28
CA PRO A 319 15.26 3.99 16.35
C PRO A 319 15.68 3.33 17.67
N ASP A 320 16.81 2.63 17.66
CA ASP A 320 17.41 2.10 18.88
C ASP A 320 18.03 3.21 19.73
N THR A 321 17.34 3.64 20.79
CA THR A 321 17.80 4.76 21.66
C THR A 321 18.49 4.31 22.95
N ALA A 322 18.51 3.02 23.28
CA ALA A 322 19.17 2.60 24.52
C ALA A 322 20.70 2.75 24.39
N PRO A 323 21.40 3.37 25.36
CA PRO A 323 22.86 3.43 25.30
C PRO A 323 23.47 2.02 25.46
N PRO A 324 24.65 1.75 24.89
CA PRO A 324 25.39 0.54 25.21
C PRO A 324 25.76 0.53 26.70
N VAL A 325 25.74 -0.65 27.31
CA VAL A 325 26.19 -0.85 28.69
C VAL A 325 27.21 -2.00 28.75
N VAL A 326 28.13 -1.93 29.72
CA VAL A 326 29.02 -3.06 30.01
C VAL A 326 28.20 -4.15 30.68
N VAL A 327 28.15 -5.32 30.05
CA VAL A 327 27.44 -6.51 30.52
C VAL A 327 28.31 -7.33 31.46
N SER A 328 29.60 -7.47 31.14
CA SER A 328 30.56 -8.22 31.96
C SER A 328 32.00 -7.83 31.65
N THR A 329 32.89 -8.06 32.60
CA THR A 329 34.35 -7.91 32.44
C THR A 329 35.11 -9.15 32.90
N ASP A 330 36.29 -9.38 32.32
CA ASP A 330 37.30 -10.32 32.82
C ASP A 330 38.68 -9.63 32.82
N PRO A 331 39.33 -9.38 33.97
CA PRO A 331 38.88 -9.70 35.33
C PRO A 331 37.53 -9.08 35.70
N SER A 332 36.82 -9.74 36.60
CA SER A 332 35.56 -9.24 37.15
C SER A 332 35.81 -7.99 38.01
N ASN A 333 34.78 -7.14 38.14
CA ASN A 333 34.87 -5.97 39.01
C ASN A 333 35.19 -6.39 40.46
N ASN A 334 36.19 -5.76 41.07
CA ASN A 334 36.74 -6.10 42.40
C ASN A 334 37.35 -7.52 42.51
N GLU A 335 37.77 -8.14 41.40
CA GLU A 335 38.47 -9.41 41.44
C GLU A 335 39.82 -9.27 42.17
N ASN A 336 40.05 -10.15 43.15
CA ASN A 336 41.29 -10.21 43.91
C ASN A 336 42.23 -11.26 43.34
N ASN A 337 43.54 -11.11 43.58
CA ASN A 337 44.57 -12.05 43.14
C ASN A 337 44.60 -12.27 41.62
N VAL A 338 44.32 -11.22 40.84
CA VAL A 338 44.53 -11.24 39.39
C VAL A 338 46.00 -11.55 39.12
N PRO A 339 46.33 -12.60 38.34
CA PRO A 339 47.72 -12.94 38.03
C PRO A 339 48.43 -11.78 37.32
N ILE A 340 49.70 -11.55 37.68
CA ILE A 340 50.48 -10.48 37.05
C ILE A 340 50.67 -10.70 35.53
N ASP A 341 50.62 -11.96 35.09
CA ASP A 341 50.74 -12.40 33.71
C ASP A 341 49.37 -12.63 33.03
N LYS A 342 48.29 -12.02 33.55
CA LYS A 342 46.93 -12.11 32.99
C LYS A 342 46.90 -11.81 31.49
N GLY A 343 47.72 -10.86 31.03
CA GLY A 343 47.98 -10.53 29.63
C GLY A 343 46.81 -9.93 28.85
N LYS A 344 45.60 -9.87 29.42
CA LYS A 344 44.44 -9.24 28.79
C LYS A 344 43.31 -8.85 29.75
N VAL A 345 42.55 -7.84 29.35
CA VAL A 345 41.23 -7.50 29.89
C VAL A 345 40.19 -7.77 28.80
N ILE A 346 39.02 -8.29 29.17
CA ILE A 346 37.89 -8.54 28.26
C ILE A 346 36.70 -7.75 28.76
N ILE A 347 36.04 -6.99 27.88
CA ILE A 347 34.84 -6.22 28.16
C ILE A 347 33.75 -6.63 27.17
N LYS A 348 32.60 -7.06 27.68
CA LYS A 348 31.42 -7.38 26.87
C LYS A 348 30.38 -6.30 27.01
N PHE A 349 29.88 -5.78 25.88
CA PHE A 349 28.86 -4.75 25.81
C PHE A 349 27.49 -5.34 25.44
N SER A 350 26.43 -4.61 25.76
CA SER A 350 25.05 -5.00 25.40
C SER A 350 24.78 -4.84 23.89
N LYS A 351 25.59 -4.02 23.20
CA LYS A 351 25.43 -3.65 21.79
C LYS A 351 26.78 -3.65 21.07
N PRO A 352 26.80 -3.83 19.73
CA PRO A 352 28.01 -3.67 18.95
C PRO A 352 28.54 -2.24 19.07
N MET A 353 29.82 -2.11 19.40
CA MET A 353 30.47 -0.83 19.61
C MET A 353 31.20 -0.33 18.35
N ASP A 354 31.37 0.98 18.22
CA ASP A 354 32.34 1.54 17.28
C ASP A 354 33.75 1.36 17.87
N LYS A 355 34.65 0.75 17.09
CA LYS A 355 35.97 0.34 17.58
C LYS A 355 36.83 1.55 17.94
N ASN A 356 36.88 2.55 17.06
CA ASN A 356 37.78 3.69 17.20
C ASN A 356 37.44 4.52 18.44
N THR A 357 36.16 4.86 18.62
CA THR A 357 35.70 5.64 19.78
C THR A 357 35.84 4.86 21.08
N THR A 358 35.56 3.56 21.07
CA THR A 358 35.62 2.73 22.29
C THR A 358 37.04 2.45 22.73
N GLU A 359 37.96 2.20 21.79
CA GLU A 359 39.39 2.05 22.09
C GLU A 359 39.98 3.35 22.64
N GLY A 360 39.59 4.51 22.07
CA GLY A 360 40.01 5.83 22.56
C GLY A 360 39.46 6.20 23.94
N ALA A 361 38.33 5.60 24.34
CA ALA A 361 37.69 5.81 25.65
C ALA A 361 38.24 4.89 26.76
N PHE A 362 39.12 3.94 26.43
CA PHE A 362 39.68 2.98 27.37
C PHE A 362 40.90 3.51 28.12
N SER A 363 40.97 3.24 29.42
CA SER A 363 42.19 3.40 30.22
C SER A 363 42.30 2.37 31.33
N ILE A 364 43.54 2.07 31.72
CA ILE A 364 43.87 1.24 32.87
C ILE A 364 44.99 1.91 33.67
N ILE A 365 44.71 2.21 34.95
CA ILE A 365 45.61 2.97 35.82
C ILE A 365 45.74 2.23 37.15
N GLY A 366 46.97 1.98 37.59
CA GLY A 366 47.27 1.43 38.91
C GLY A 366 47.12 2.47 40.01
N THR A 367 46.91 2.04 41.26
CA THR A 367 46.87 2.96 42.42
C THR A 367 48.19 3.67 42.69
N ASN A 368 49.28 3.19 42.09
CA ASN A 368 50.58 3.87 42.03
C ASN A 368 50.60 5.07 41.06
N GLY A 369 49.54 5.29 40.28
CA GLY A 369 49.43 6.36 39.29
C GLY A 369 49.99 6.01 37.91
N ASN A 370 50.57 4.82 37.75
CA ASN A 370 51.13 4.39 36.46
C ASN A 370 50.04 3.73 35.60
N GLY A 371 50.06 4.04 34.30
CA GLY A 371 49.26 3.30 33.32
C GLY A 371 49.89 1.94 32.99
N VAL A 372 49.06 0.98 32.56
CA VAL A 372 49.55 -0.27 31.96
C VAL A 372 49.62 -0.09 30.44
N PRO A 373 50.76 -0.36 29.79
CA PRO A 373 50.83 -0.35 28.33
C PRO A 373 49.82 -1.31 27.71
N VAL A 374 49.12 -0.83 26.68
CA VAL A 374 48.21 -1.62 25.85
C VAL A 374 48.95 -1.99 24.57
N ASP A 375 49.09 -3.29 24.30
CA ASP A 375 49.76 -3.79 23.11
C ASP A 375 48.85 -3.72 21.88
N SER A 376 47.60 -4.17 22.03
CA SER A 376 46.63 -4.22 20.94
C SER A 376 45.20 -4.42 21.44
N PHE A 377 44.25 -4.11 20.57
CA PHE A 377 42.84 -4.43 20.74
C PHE A 377 42.42 -5.52 19.75
N ALA A 378 41.50 -6.39 20.18
CA ALA A 378 40.80 -7.33 19.31
C ALA A 378 39.30 -7.33 19.62
N TRP A 379 38.50 -7.56 18.59
CA TRP A 379 37.04 -7.51 18.67
C TRP A 379 36.40 -8.81 18.22
N GLU A 380 35.40 -9.28 18.95
CA GLU A 380 34.64 -10.49 18.68
C GLU A 380 33.13 -10.24 18.85
N ASP A 381 32.32 -11.26 18.54
CA ASP A 381 30.86 -11.25 18.72
C ASP A 381 30.20 -10.05 18.00
N SER A 382 30.57 -9.86 16.73
CA SER A 382 30.14 -8.72 15.91
C SER A 382 30.35 -7.37 16.62
N ASN A 383 31.56 -7.13 17.11
CA ASN A 383 31.96 -5.93 17.85
C ASN A 383 31.27 -5.72 19.22
N LYS A 384 30.70 -6.77 19.83
CA LYS A 384 30.16 -6.70 21.21
C LYS A 384 31.19 -7.02 22.28
N THR A 385 32.30 -7.65 21.92
CA THR A 385 33.34 -8.04 22.88
C THR A 385 34.67 -7.41 22.50
N MET A 386 35.21 -6.57 23.38
CA MET A 386 36.54 -5.98 23.26
C MET A 386 37.53 -6.75 24.13
N LYS A 387 38.63 -7.19 23.53
CA LYS A 387 39.79 -7.77 24.22
C LYS A 387 40.94 -6.78 24.13
N ILE A 388 41.49 -6.42 25.28
CA ILE A 388 42.60 -5.49 25.42
C ILE A 388 43.80 -6.30 25.87
N PHE A 389 44.80 -6.44 25.01
CA PHE A 389 46.06 -7.10 25.36
C PHE A 389 46.96 -6.09 26.05
N ILE A 390 47.44 -6.45 27.24
CA ILE A 390 48.18 -5.56 28.13
C ILE A 390 49.49 -6.22 28.56
N ASP A 391 50.46 -5.38 28.90
CA ASP A 391 51.70 -5.84 29.51
C ASP A 391 51.47 -6.39 30.93
N THR A 392 52.52 -6.95 31.52
CA THR A 392 52.56 -7.53 32.85
C THR A 392 52.16 -6.49 33.91
N LEU A 393 51.33 -6.92 34.86
CA LEU A 393 50.91 -6.09 35.99
C LEU A 393 51.97 -6.07 37.09
N ASP A 394 52.01 -4.98 37.86
CA ASP A 394 52.83 -4.87 39.06
C ASP A 394 52.24 -5.72 40.19
N TYR A 395 53.12 -6.36 40.96
CA TYR A 395 52.72 -7.09 42.16
C TYR A 395 52.00 -6.16 43.16
N PHE A 396 50.99 -6.70 43.84
CA PHE A 396 50.26 -6.04 44.93
C PHE A 396 49.70 -4.65 44.58
N THR A 397 49.40 -4.41 43.31
CA THR A 397 48.84 -3.14 42.83
C THR A 397 47.37 -3.32 42.45
N GLU A 398 46.52 -2.41 42.91
CA GLU A 398 45.12 -2.34 42.47
C GLU A 398 45.05 -1.55 41.17
N TYR A 399 44.28 -2.03 40.20
CA TYR A 399 44.10 -1.39 38.91
C TYR A 399 42.65 -0.96 38.71
N ARG A 400 42.46 0.27 38.22
CA ARG A 400 41.18 0.79 37.78
C ARG A 400 41.12 0.78 36.26
N VAL A 401 40.25 -0.06 35.72
CA VAL A 401 39.87 -0.05 34.30
C VAL A 401 38.69 0.89 34.11
N THR A 402 38.80 1.82 33.17
CA THR A 402 37.75 2.81 32.86
C THR A 402 37.43 2.76 31.37
N ILE A 403 36.13 2.76 31.06
CA ILE A 403 35.57 3.11 29.74
C ILE A 403 34.74 4.37 29.97
N THR A 404 35.11 5.47 29.33
CA THR A 404 34.34 6.73 29.43
C THR A 404 33.08 6.67 28.57
N ASP A 405 32.21 7.66 28.74
CA ASP A 405 31.02 7.89 27.91
C ASP A 405 31.34 8.43 26.50
N ASP A 406 32.63 8.63 26.18
CA ASP A 406 33.08 8.88 24.81
C ASP A 406 32.97 7.63 23.92
N ALA A 407 32.87 6.43 24.51
CA ALA A 407 32.65 5.19 23.79
C ALA A 407 31.25 5.16 23.17
N LYS A 408 31.16 5.02 21.84
CA LYS A 408 29.89 5.01 21.10
C LYS A 408 29.56 3.63 20.54
N ASN A 409 28.27 3.37 20.34
CA ASN A 409 27.86 2.25 19.50
C ASN A 409 27.96 2.63 18.01
N HIS A 410 27.86 1.64 17.13
CA HIS A 410 27.86 1.85 15.67
C HIS A 410 26.62 2.60 15.13
N LEU A 411 25.64 2.90 15.98
CA LEU A 411 24.34 3.49 15.61
C LEU A 411 24.25 4.99 15.90
N THR A 412 25.21 5.59 16.62
CA THR A 412 25.20 7.00 17.06
C THR A 412 26.49 7.76 16.80
#